data_AF-A0A949GU80-F1
#
_entry.id   AF-A0A949GU80-F1
#
_cell.length_a   1.000
_cell.length_b   1.000
_cell.length_c   1.000
_cell.angle_alpha   90.00
_cell.angle_beta   90.00
_cell.angle_gamma   90.00
#
_symmetry.space_group_name_H-M   'P 1'
#
loop_
_entity.id
_entity.type
_entity.pdbx_description
1 polymer ?
#
loop_
_entity_poly.entity_id
_entity_poly.type
_entity_poly.pdbx_seq_one_letter_code
_entity_poly.pdbx_strand_id
1 'polypeptide(L)'
;MKSRREFLTKTACGLGAIGVLVAGRVQAQAMVAETDPQATSLGYKADTTKVDKKKYPKHVAEQKCVNCTLYQPKSADSGGCAIFPGKQVAANGWCSAYQKKA
;
A
#
# COMPACT_ATOMS: atom_id res chain seq x y z
N MET A 1 -34.53 32.48 -15.97
CA MET A 1 -35.11 31.76 -14.83
C MET A 1 -36.63 31.72 -14.98
N LYS A 2 -37.18 30.63 -15.53
CA LYS A 2 -38.60 30.28 -15.44
C LYS A 2 -38.63 28.84 -14.98
N SER A 3 -39.05 28.67 -13.73
CA SER A 3 -38.98 27.44 -12.98
C SER A 3 -40.31 26.72 -13.04
N ARG A 4 -40.22 25.39 -12.97
CA ARG A 4 -41.23 24.41 -12.53
C ARG A 4 -42.16 23.92 -13.65
N ARG A 5 -41.85 22.76 -14.21
CA ARG A 5 -42.28 21.43 -13.69
C ARG A 5 -43.76 21.22 -13.98
N GLU A 6 -44.06 20.80 -15.20
CA GLU A 6 -45.16 19.95 -15.61
C GLU A 6 -44.76 19.51 -17.02
N PHE A 7 -44.87 18.29 -17.50
CA PHE A 7 -45.33 17.01 -17.01
C PHE A 7 -44.88 16.06 -18.13
N LEU A 8 -44.73 14.76 -17.86
CA LEU A 8 -44.73 13.71 -18.90
C LEU A 8 -43.54 13.68 -19.88
N THR A 9 -42.44 13.03 -19.50
CA THR A 9 -41.74 12.19 -20.48
C THR A 9 -41.22 10.91 -19.82
N LYS A 10 -42.08 9.90 -19.89
CA LYS A 10 -41.75 8.49 -20.17
C LYS A 10 -41.14 7.66 -19.04
N THR A 11 -42.06 7.03 -18.31
CA THR A 11 -42.01 5.65 -17.86
C THR A 11 -41.48 4.73 -18.98
N ALA A 12 -40.40 4.00 -18.70
CA ALA A 12 -40.08 2.75 -19.38
C ALA A 12 -39.53 1.78 -18.33
N CYS A 13 -40.32 0.77 -18.04
CA CYS A 13 -39.94 -0.40 -17.26
C CYS A 13 -38.70 -1.05 -17.88
N GLY A 14 -37.60 -1.08 -17.14
CA GLY A 14 -36.41 -1.86 -17.44
C GLY A 14 -35.98 -2.61 -16.19
N LEU A 15 -36.63 -3.74 -15.92
CA LEU A 15 -36.11 -4.75 -14.99
C LEU A 15 -34.83 -5.33 -15.61
N GLY A 16 -33.69 -4.82 -15.16
CA GLY A 16 -32.39 -5.21 -15.69
C GLY A 16 -31.21 -4.56 -14.98
N ALA A 17 -31.31 -4.25 -13.70
CA ALA A 17 -30.14 -3.96 -12.88
C ALA A 17 -29.63 -5.27 -12.28
N ILE A 18 -28.94 -6.08 -13.08
CA ILE A 18 -27.94 -6.99 -12.51
C ILE A 18 -26.91 -6.06 -11.91
N GLY A 19 -27.04 -5.80 -10.61
CA GLY A 19 -25.99 -5.24 -9.81
C GLY A 19 -24.79 -6.17 -9.94
N VAL A 20 -23.87 -5.84 -10.84
CA VAL A 20 -22.52 -6.37 -10.80
C VAL A 20 -21.94 -5.79 -9.52
N LEU A 21 -22.18 -6.52 -8.44
CA LEU A 21 -21.35 -6.49 -7.26
C LEU A 21 -19.94 -6.77 -7.78
N VAL A 22 -19.18 -5.71 -8.04
CA VAL A 22 -17.74 -5.79 -7.99
C VAL A 22 -17.43 -6.08 -6.52
N ALA A 23 -17.57 -7.35 -6.15
CA ALA A 23 -16.89 -7.91 -5.01
C ALA A 23 -15.41 -7.79 -5.36
N GLY A 24 -14.87 -6.59 -5.15
CA GLY A 24 -13.46 -6.29 -5.23
C GLY A 24 -12.81 -7.28 -4.30
N ARG A 25 -12.17 -8.28 -4.89
CA ARG A 25 -11.41 -9.26 -4.13
C ARG A 25 -10.30 -8.45 -3.52
N VAL A 26 -10.43 -8.12 -2.23
CA VAL A 26 -9.31 -7.62 -1.44
C VAL A 26 -8.36 -8.80 -1.33
N GLN A 27 -7.60 -9.05 -2.40
CA GLN A 27 -6.49 -9.96 -2.34
C GLN A 27 -5.50 -9.31 -1.39
N ALA A 28 -5.32 -9.93 -0.23
CA ALA A 28 -4.26 -9.56 0.68
C ALA A 28 -2.95 -9.65 -0.12
N GLN A 29 -2.31 -8.50 -0.30
CA GLN A 29 -1.02 -8.43 -0.97
C GLN A 29 0.00 -9.19 -0.12
N ALA A 30 0.80 -10.07 -0.76
CA ALA A 30 1.81 -10.85 -0.06
C ALA A 30 2.87 -9.95 0.58
N MET A 31 3.45 -10.38 1.70
CA MET A 31 4.58 -9.69 2.31
C MET A 31 5.84 -9.88 1.44
N VAL A 32 6.72 -8.88 1.44
CA VAL A 32 8.08 -8.98 0.88
C VAL A 32 8.85 -10.03 1.69
N ALA A 33 9.40 -11.02 1.02
CA ALA A 33 10.33 -11.96 1.63
C ALA A 33 11.73 -11.34 1.62
N GLU A 34 12.47 -11.44 2.72
CA GLU A 34 13.84 -10.89 2.78
C GLU A 34 14.79 -11.54 1.75
N THR A 35 14.45 -12.75 1.31
CA THR A 35 15.15 -13.51 0.27
C THR A 35 14.73 -13.16 -1.15
N ASP A 36 13.74 -12.29 -1.35
CA ASP A 36 13.41 -11.80 -2.69
C ASP A 36 14.63 -11.07 -3.28
N PRO A 37 14.96 -11.23 -4.58
CA PRO A 37 16.15 -10.61 -5.16
C PRO A 37 16.26 -9.10 -4.92
N GLN A 38 15.14 -8.38 -5.06
CA GLN A 38 15.08 -6.95 -4.79
C GLN A 38 15.24 -6.62 -3.30
N ALA A 39 14.62 -7.41 -2.42
CA ALA A 39 14.74 -7.24 -0.97
C ALA A 39 16.19 -7.45 -0.52
N THR A 40 16.85 -8.50 -1.02
CA THR A 40 18.27 -8.78 -0.75
C THR A 40 19.17 -7.65 -1.29
N SER A 41 18.90 -7.15 -2.50
CA SER A 41 19.65 -6.03 -3.09
C SER A 41 19.56 -4.76 -2.25
N LEU A 42 18.38 -4.47 -1.69
CA LEU A 42 18.14 -3.29 -0.87
C LEU A 42 18.38 -3.53 0.64
N GLY A 43 18.79 -4.74 1.03
CA GLY A 43 18.96 -5.11 2.43
C GLY A 43 17.68 -4.96 3.25
N TYR A 44 16.53 -5.26 2.66
CA TYR A 44 15.26 -5.20 3.37
C TYR A 44 15.26 -6.18 4.55
N LYS A 45 14.86 -5.66 5.71
CA LYS A 45 14.54 -6.44 6.90
C LYS A 45 13.16 -6.08 7.36
N ALA A 46 12.36 -7.08 7.72
CA ALA A 46 11.02 -6.86 8.28
C ALA A 46 11.09 -6.22 9.68
N ASP A 47 12.25 -6.28 10.32
CA ASP A 47 12.56 -5.64 11.59
C ASP A 47 13.84 -4.82 11.45
N THR A 48 13.72 -3.50 11.61
CA THR A 48 14.82 -2.54 11.53
C THR A 48 15.97 -2.87 12.48
N THR A 49 15.72 -3.54 13.60
CA THR A 49 16.77 -3.91 14.56
C THR A 49 17.68 -5.02 14.05
N LYS A 50 17.25 -5.77 13.02
CA LYS A 50 17.99 -6.88 12.40
C LYS A 50 18.80 -6.46 11.16
N VAL A 51 18.86 -5.16 10.88
CA VAL A 51 19.66 -4.62 9.77
C VAL A 51 21.15 -4.85 10.06
N ASP A 52 21.88 -5.30 9.04
CA ASP A 52 23.33 -5.47 9.14
C ASP A 52 24.01 -4.10 9.18
N LYS A 53 24.43 -3.68 10.38
CA LYS A 53 25.12 -2.40 10.62
C LYS A 53 26.48 -2.31 9.94
N LYS A 54 27.14 -3.42 9.63
CA LYS A 54 28.41 -3.40 8.89
C LYS A 54 28.17 -3.03 7.43
N LYS A 55 27.09 -3.56 6.84
CA LYS A 55 26.68 -3.24 5.46
C LYS A 55 26.01 -1.87 5.34
N TYR A 56 25.27 -1.45 6.38
CA TYR A 56 24.52 -0.19 6.41
C TYR A 56 24.91 0.66 7.62
N PRO A 57 26.12 1.25 7.65
CA PRO A 57 26.62 1.97 8.83
C PRO A 57 25.85 3.26 9.17
N LYS A 58 25.03 3.77 8.23
CA LYS A 58 24.17 4.96 8.43
C LYS A 58 22.76 4.62 8.92
N HIS A 59 22.44 3.33 9.05
CA HIS A 59 21.17 2.88 9.60
C HIS A 59 21.08 3.24 11.09
N VAL A 60 19.90 3.70 11.51
CA VAL A 60 19.54 3.86 12.93
C VAL A 60 18.15 3.25 13.17
N ALA A 61 17.88 2.77 14.38
CA ALA A 61 16.69 1.98 14.69
C ALA A 61 15.37 2.77 14.57
N GLU A 62 15.44 4.09 14.57
CA GLU A 62 14.32 4.99 14.33
C GLU A 62 13.89 4.96 12.86
N GLN A 63 14.76 4.56 11.93
CA GLN A 63 14.41 4.45 10.52
C GLN A 63 13.54 3.21 10.32
N LYS A 64 12.24 3.44 10.07
CA LYS A 64 11.24 2.40 9.91
C LYS A 64 10.39 2.66 8.67
N CYS A 65 9.84 1.62 8.05
CA CYS A 65 8.92 1.79 6.93
C CYS A 65 7.78 2.76 7.30
N VAL A 66 7.20 2.67 8.50
CA VAL A 66 6.09 3.55 8.93
C VAL A 66 6.41 5.05 8.85
N ASN A 67 7.67 5.45 9.02
CA ASN A 67 8.14 6.84 8.92
C ASN A 67 8.95 7.12 7.64
N CYS A 68 8.86 6.24 6.64
CA CYS A 68 9.47 6.40 5.33
C CYS A 68 8.49 7.02 4.32
N THR A 69 8.93 7.99 3.52
CA THR A 69 8.12 8.67 2.48
C THR A 69 7.50 7.70 1.48
N LEU A 70 8.15 6.57 1.21
CA LEU A 70 7.71 5.58 0.24
C LEU A 70 6.61 4.64 0.76
N TYR A 71 6.35 4.65 2.08
CA TYR A 71 5.43 3.73 2.74
C TYR A 71 3.97 4.21 2.67
N GLN A 72 3.10 3.30 2.27
CA GLN A 72 1.67 3.51 2.11
C GLN A 72 0.94 2.60 3.11
N PRO A 73 0.45 3.13 4.25
CA PRO A 73 -0.16 2.31 5.29
C PRO A 73 -1.39 1.55 4.75
N LYS A 74 -1.49 0.27 5.10
CA LYS A 74 -2.66 -0.58 4.81
C LYS A 74 -3.27 -1.19 6.08
N SER A 75 -2.44 -1.43 7.09
CA SER A 75 -2.80 -1.86 8.43
C SER A 75 -1.87 -1.20 9.48
N ALA A 76 -2.04 -1.55 10.76
CA ALA A 76 -1.15 -1.09 11.83
C ALA A 76 0.29 -1.61 11.63
N ASP A 77 0.45 -2.84 11.15
CA ASP A 77 1.74 -3.55 11.11
C ASP A 77 2.30 -3.72 9.69
N SER A 78 1.53 -3.41 8.66
CA SER A 78 1.95 -3.57 7.26
C SER A 78 1.38 -2.51 6.32
N GLY A 79 2.09 -2.30 5.22
CA GLY A 79 1.69 -1.35 4.20
C GLY A 79 2.40 -1.60 2.87
N GLY A 80 1.88 -0.98 1.82
CA GLY A 80 2.57 -0.94 0.54
C GLY A 80 3.84 -0.12 0.62
N CYS A 81 4.77 -0.37 -0.31
CA CYS A 81 5.96 0.45 -0.50
C CYS A 81 6.16 0.68 -2.00
N ALA A 82 6.38 1.92 -2.43
CA ALA A 82 6.46 2.26 -3.86
C ALA A 82 7.52 1.47 -4.64
N ILE A 83 8.60 1.05 -3.96
CA ILE A 83 9.68 0.24 -4.56
C ILE A 83 9.38 -1.26 -4.57
N PHE A 84 8.40 -1.74 -3.80
CA PHE A 84 8.00 -3.16 -3.77
C PHE A 84 6.58 -3.31 -4.33
N PRO A 85 6.38 -3.11 -5.66
CA PRO A 85 5.06 -3.13 -6.25
C PRO A 85 4.38 -4.48 -6.05
N GLY A 86 3.08 -4.46 -5.72
CA GLY A 86 2.28 -5.67 -5.52
C GLY A 86 2.49 -6.38 -4.18
N LYS A 87 3.49 -6.00 -3.38
CA LYS A 87 3.78 -6.58 -2.05
C LYS A 87 3.61 -5.58 -0.91
N GLN A 88 3.59 -6.10 0.31
CA GLN A 88 3.58 -5.31 1.55
C GLN A 88 4.92 -5.42 2.28
N VAL A 89 5.31 -4.35 2.96
CA VAL A 89 6.43 -4.32 3.90
C VAL A 89 5.91 -4.20 5.33
N ALA A 90 6.69 -4.69 6.28
CA ALA A 90 6.39 -4.52 7.70
C ALA A 90 6.58 -3.05 8.10
N ALA A 91 5.68 -2.51 8.91
CA ALA A 91 5.74 -1.14 9.41
C ALA A 91 7.05 -0.86 10.19
N ASN A 92 7.53 -1.86 10.93
CA ASN A 92 8.81 -1.85 11.66
C ASN A 92 10.03 -2.24 10.81
N GLY A 93 9.84 -2.51 9.52
CA GLY A 93 10.92 -2.90 8.62
C GLY A 93 11.78 -1.72 8.17
N TRP A 94 12.82 -2.03 7.39
CA TRP A 94 13.74 -1.06 6.81
C TRP A 94 14.38 -1.60 5.53
N CYS A 95 14.78 -0.72 4.61
CA CYS A 95 15.68 -1.06 3.50
C CYS A 95 16.56 0.15 3.16
N SER A 96 17.61 -0.04 2.38
CA SER A 96 18.58 1.01 2.04
C SER A 96 18.02 2.18 1.24
N ALA A 97 16.82 2.05 0.67
CA ALA A 97 16.09 3.12 -0.02
C ALA A 97 15.25 4.00 0.94
N TYR A 98 15.44 3.85 2.26
CA TYR A 98 14.76 4.64 3.27
C TYR A 98 14.90 6.14 3.01
N GLN A 99 13.77 6.85 3.06
CA GLN A 99 13.69 8.29 2.96
C GLN A 99 12.80 8.78 4.09
N LYS A 100 13.36 9.57 5.01
CA LYS A 100 12.60 10.13 6.14
C LYS A 100 11.43 10.95 5.59
N LYS A 101 10.23 10.76 6.15
CA LYS A 101 9.11 11.67 5.91
C LYS A 101 9.50 13.09 6.34
N ALA A 102 9.16 14.07 5.50
CA ALA A 102 9.29 15.48 5.83
C ALA A 102 8.31 15.87 6.95
#